data_AF-A0A9Q0F034-F1
#
_entry.id   AF-A0A9Q0F034-F1
#
_cell.length_a   1.000
_cell.length_b   1.000
_cell.length_c   1.000
_cell.angle_alpha   90.00
_cell.angle_beta   90.00
_cell.angle_gamma   90.00
#
_symmetry.space_group_name_H-M   'P 1'
#
loop_
_entity.id
_entity.type
_entity.pdbx_description
1 polymer ?
#
loop_
_entity_poly.entity_id
_entity_poly.type
_entity_poly.pdbx_seq_one_letter_code
_entity_poly.pdbx_strand_id
1 'polypeptide(L)'
;VYAEFQMVTNRNLPNTFYAELDRHIRRLMTLFRQKATKTGTTAVALADILRIHDEQEIHDIHTRRTTVLHALPVYLNEEVSGFFRTCT
;
A
#
# COMPACT_ATOMS: atom_id res chain seq x y z
N VAL A 1 -16.25 15.78 -7.48
CA VAL A 1 -14.90 15.47 -6.94
C VAL A 1 -14.17 14.36 -7.72
N TYR A 2 -14.79 13.22 -8.08
CA TYR A 2 -14.11 12.19 -8.91
C TYR A 2 -13.83 12.63 -10.36
N ALA A 3 -14.69 13.50 -10.90
CA ALA A 3 -14.55 14.02 -12.27
C ALA A 3 -13.40 15.02 -12.44
N GLU A 4 -13.09 15.82 -11.42
CA GLU A 4 -12.05 16.86 -11.52
C GLU A 4 -10.64 16.26 -11.65
N PHE A 5 -10.41 15.10 -11.02
CA PHE A 5 -9.16 14.35 -11.16
C PHE A 5 -8.96 13.75 -12.57
N GLN A 6 -10.04 13.56 -13.34
CA GLN A 6 -9.96 13.06 -14.72
C GLN A 6 -9.67 14.18 -15.74
N MET A 7 -10.09 15.42 -15.46
CA MET A 7 -10.21 16.46 -16.47
C MET A 7 -8.88 17.17 -16.82
N VAL A 8 -7.92 17.23 -15.90
CA VAL A 8 -6.66 17.98 -16.10
C VAL A 8 -5.63 17.20 -16.94
N THR A 9 -5.77 15.89 -17.11
CA THR A 9 -4.77 15.06 -17.82
C THR A 9 -5.31 14.06 -18.85
N ASN A 10 -6.63 13.87 -18.99
CA ASN A 10 -7.24 12.89 -19.90
C ASN A 10 -6.64 11.46 -19.77
N ARG A 11 -6.03 11.16 -18.61
CA ARG A 11 -5.44 9.86 -18.27
C ARG A 11 -6.28 9.25 -17.17
N ASN A 12 -6.60 7.97 -17.32
CA ASN A 12 -7.28 7.21 -16.27
C ASN A 12 -6.26 6.88 -15.16
N LEU A 13 -5.93 7.89 -14.35
CA LEU A 13 -4.94 7.82 -13.28
C LEU A 13 -5.20 6.66 -12.31
N PRO A 14 -6.45 6.38 -11.87
CA PRO A 14 -6.72 5.21 -11.04
C PRO A 14 -6.32 3.91 -11.73
N ASN A 15 -6.71 3.71 -12.99
CA ASN A 15 -6.37 2.47 -13.71
C ASN A 15 -4.86 2.36 -13.96
N THR A 16 -4.20 3.44 -14.34
CA THR A 16 -2.74 3.45 -14.52
C THR A 16 -2.02 3.16 -13.20
N PHE A 17 -2.46 3.77 -12.11
CA PHE A 17 -1.90 3.54 -10.78
C PHE A 17 -2.03 2.09 -10.35
N TYR A 18 -3.24 1.53 -10.40
CA TYR A 18 -3.47 0.14 -9.98
C TYR A 18 -2.78 -0.88 -10.89
N ALA A 19 -2.69 -0.62 -12.21
CA ALA A 19 -1.95 -1.47 -13.13
C ALA A 19 -0.45 -1.50 -12.79
N GLU A 20 0.13 -0.34 -12.48
CA GLU A 20 1.52 -0.24 -12.05
C GLU A 20 1.75 -0.83 -10.65
N LEU A 21 0.82 -0.61 -9.73
CA LEU A 21 0.87 -1.20 -8.40
C LEU A 21 0.91 -2.73 -8.52
N ASP A 22 -0.01 -3.33 -9.29
CA ASP A 22 -0.08 -4.78 -9.53
C ASP A 22 1.21 -5.36 -10.09
N ARG A 23 1.82 -4.65 -11.03
CA ARG A 23 3.10 -5.02 -11.63
C ARG A 23 4.20 -5.17 -10.57
N HIS A 24 4.17 -4.35 -9.52
CA HIS A 24 5.21 -4.29 -8.49
C HIS A 24 4.83 -4.89 -7.13
N ILE A 25 3.58 -5.31 -6.91
CA ILE A 25 3.07 -5.87 -5.63
C ILE A 25 4.02 -6.94 -5.07
N ARG A 26 4.44 -7.90 -5.89
CA ARG A 26 5.30 -9.00 -5.42
C ARG A 26 6.63 -8.47 -4.87
N ARG A 27 7.25 -7.53 -5.58
CA ARG A 27 8.54 -6.94 -5.17
C ARG A 27 8.40 -6.10 -3.91
N LEU A 28 7.32 -5.32 -3.80
CA LEU A 28 7.02 -4.51 -2.62
C LEU A 28 6.80 -5.40 -1.38
N MET A 29 6.02 -6.47 -1.51
CA MET A 29 5.82 -7.44 -0.42
C MET A 29 7.13 -8.06 0.06
N THR A 30 8.06 -8.41 -0.85
CA THR A 30 9.39 -8.89 -0.47
C THR A 30 10.17 -7.83 0.33
N LEU A 31 10.15 -6.57 -0.11
CA LEU A 31 10.83 -5.47 0.59
C LEU A 31 10.25 -5.23 1.99
N PHE A 32 8.93 -5.30 2.13
CA PHE A 32 8.26 -5.15 3.43
C PHE A 32 8.63 -6.27 4.38
N ARG A 33 8.62 -7.53 3.91
CA ARG A 33 9.06 -8.68 4.72
C ARG A 33 10.52 -8.54 5.14
N GLN A 34 11.41 -8.14 4.24
CA GLN A 34 12.83 -7.89 4.56
C GLN A 34 13.04 -6.75 5.55
N LYS A 35 12.17 -5.73 5.55
CA LYS A 35 12.23 -4.63 6.52
C LYS A 35 11.63 -5.04 7.86
N ALA A 36 10.60 -5.87 7.87
CA ALA A 36 9.94 -6.38 9.07
C ALA A 36 10.83 -7.31 9.91
N THR A 37 11.85 -7.94 9.32
CA THR A 37 12.83 -8.75 10.08
C THR A 37 13.89 -7.93 10.81
N LYS A 38 13.94 -6.60 10.59
CA LYS A 38 14.86 -5.70 11.28
C LYS A 38 14.29 -5.27 12.63
N THR A 39 15.06 -4.52 13.39
CA THR A 39 14.61 -3.92 14.66
C THR A 39 14.13 -2.48 14.45
N GLY A 40 13.20 -2.03 15.31
CA GLY A 40 12.67 -0.67 15.30
C GLY A 40 11.15 -0.59 15.11
N THR A 41 10.57 0.58 15.39
CA THR A 41 9.12 0.84 15.35
C THR A 41 8.52 0.57 13.96
N THR A 42 9.22 0.96 12.89
CA THR A 42 8.83 0.66 11.51
C THR A 42 8.74 -0.83 11.23
N ALA A 43 9.68 -1.63 11.76
CA ALA A 43 9.72 -3.06 11.52
C ALA A 43 8.56 -3.76 12.23
N VAL A 44 8.24 -3.34 13.47
CA VAL A 44 7.07 -3.81 14.23
C VAL A 44 5.78 -3.50 13.47
N ALA A 45 5.59 -2.25 13.04
CA ALA A 45 4.39 -1.86 12.30
C ALA A 45 4.23 -2.62 10.97
N LEU A 46 5.33 -2.87 10.23
CA LEU A 46 5.28 -3.69 9.03
C LEU A 46 4.97 -5.17 9.33
N ALA A 47 5.52 -5.72 10.42
CA ALA A 47 5.22 -7.07 10.84
C ALA A 47 3.74 -7.25 11.18
N ASP A 48 3.13 -6.28 11.86
CA ASP A 48 1.70 -6.29 12.18
C ASP A 48 0.82 -6.26 10.92
N ILE A 49 1.14 -5.39 9.96
CA ILE A 49 0.42 -5.30 8.68
C ILE A 49 0.54 -6.61 7.90
N LEU A 50 1.73 -7.20 7.85
CA LEU A 50 1.98 -8.47 7.14
C LEU A 50 1.30 -9.64 7.84
N ARG A 51 1.24 -9.66 9.18
CA ARG A 51 0.51 -10.68 9.95
C ARG A 51 -0.98 -10.66 9.60
N ILE A 52 -1.61 -9.48 9.58
CA ILE A 52 -3.03 -9.35 9.21
C ILE A 52 -3.28 -9.85 7.79
N HIS A 53 -2.36 -9.59 6.86
CA HIS A 53 -2.47 -10.11 5.50
C HIS A 53 -2.33 -11.64 5.45
N ASP A 54 -1.35 -12.21 6.15
CA ASP A 54 -1.08 -13.65 6.14
C ASP A 54 -2.19 -14.47 6.84
N GLU A 55 -2.93 -13.86 7.77
CA GLU A 55 -4.12 -14.45 8.42
C GLU A 55 -5.37 -14.48 7.51
N GLN A 56 -5.34 -13.83 6.35
CA GLN A 56 -6.47 -13.88 5.42
C GLN A 56 -6.52 -15.22 4.69
N GLU A 57 -7.72 -15.81 4.62
CA GLU A 57 -7.93 -17.07 3.91
C GLU A 57 -7.73 -16.93 2.39
N ILE A 58 -8.03 -15.73 1.84
CA ILE A 58 -7.95 -15.43 0.41
C ILE A 58 -6.91 -14.35 0.14
N HIS A 59 -5.93 -14.70 -0.71
CA HIS A 59 -4.81 -13.83 -1.09
C HIS A 59 -4.96 -13.29 -2.52
N ASP A 60 -6.12 -12.67 -2.80
CA ASP A 60 -6.41 -12.09 -4.11
C ASP A 60 -5.66 -10.78 -4.38
N ILE A 61 -5.92 -10.17 -5.54
CA ILE A 61 -5.23 -8.93 -5.93
C ILE A 61 -5.63 -7.74 -5.04
N HIS A 62 -6.87 -7.70 -4.54
CA HIS A 62 -7.39 -6.61 -3.72
C HIS A 62 -6.80 -6.64 -2.33
N THR A 63 -6.66 -7.82 -1.73
CA THR A 63 -6.03 -7.96 -0.42
C THR A 63 -4.56 -7.56 -0.46
N ARG A 64 -3.84 -7.99 -1.50
CA ARG A 64 -2.44 -7.57 -1.72
C ARG A 64 -2.29 -6.07 -1.97
N ARG A 65 -3.15 -5.47 -2.80
CA ARG A 65 -3.16 -4.01 -3.02
C ARG A 65 -3.37 -3.29 -1.69
N THR A 66 -4.32 -3.74 -0.88
CA THR A 66 -4.64 -3.15 0.42
C THR A 66 -3.43 -3.20 1.34
N THR A 67 -2.78 -4.35 1.48
CA THR A 67 -1.58 -4.51 2.31
C THR A 67 -0.45 -3.60 1.83
N VAL A 68 -0.20 -3.55 0.52
CA VAL A 68 0.86 -2.69 -0.04
C VAL A 68 0.57 -1.22 0.22
N LEU A 69 -0.67 -0.77 0.05
CA LEU A 69 -1.06 0.62 0.31
C LEU A 69 -0.85 0.99 1.78
N HIS A 70 -1.20 0.11 2.73
CA HIS A 70 -1.00 0.36 4.16
C HIS A 70 0.48 0.30 4.58
N ALA A 71 1.26 -0.59 3.97
CA ALA A 71 2.67 -0.78 4.29
C ALA A 71 3.57 0.31 3.68
N LEU A 72 3.20 0.92 2.55
CA LEU A 72 4.00 1.93 1.85
C LEU A 72 4.39 3.13 2.74
N PRO A 73 3.45 3.83 3.41
CA PRO A 73 3.78 4.95 4.29
C PRO A 73 4.68 4.55 5.45
N VAL A 74 4.40 3.38 6.04
CA VAL A 74 5.21 2.82 7.13
C VAL A 74 6.63 2.55 6.66
N TYR A 75 6.80 1.93 5.50
CA TYR A 75 8.10 1.60 4.93
C TYR A 75 8.94 2.84 4.60
N LEU A 76 8.31 3.90 4.08
CA LEU A 76 8.95 5.18 3.76
C LEU A 76 9.18 6.07 4.99
N ASN A 77 8.76 5.61 6.19
CA ASN A 77 8.83 6.35 7.44
C ASN A 77 8.07 7.69 7.39
N GLU A 78 6.98 7.71 6.63
CA GLU A 78 6.07 8.85 6.52
C GLU A 78 5.08 8.84 7.69
N GLU A 79 4.69 10.02 8.16
CA GLU A 79 3.73 10.15 9.25
C GLU A 79 2.33 9.70 8.75
N VAL A 80 1.91 8.49 9.16
CA VAL A 80 0.67 7.85 8.65
C VAL A 80 -0.59 8.64 9.04
N SER A 81 -0.53 9.43 10.11
CA SER A 81 -1.62 10.26 10.65
C SER A 81 -2.20 11.26 9.63
N GLY A 82 -1.43 11.62 8.59
CA GLY A 82 -1.85 12.56 7.54
C GLY A 82 -1.90 11.98 6.13
N PHE A 83 -1.50 10.72 5.93
CA PHE A 83 -1.36 10.13 4.59
C PHE A 83 -2.71 9.70 4.01
N PHE A 84 -3.53 9.00 4.80
CA PHE A 84 -4.88 8.62 4.41
C PHE A 84 -5.88 9.68 4.85
N ARG A 85 -5.83 10.86 4.22
CA ARG A 85 -6.92 11.83 4.35
C ARG A 85 -8.06 11.40 3.45
N THR A 86 -9.16 10.96 4.05
CA THR A 86 -10.44 10.91 3.35
C THR A 86 -10.87 12.33 3.00
N CYS A 87 -11.15 12.56 1.72
CA CYS A 87 -11.80 13.79 1.29
C CYS A 87 -13.24 13.76 1.83
N THR A 88 -13.54 14.56 2.85
CA THR A 88 -14.90 14.91 3.25
C THR A 88 -15.49 15.95 2.32
#